data_AF-A0A5B2TBA7-F1
#
_entry.id   AF-A0A5B2TBA7-F1
#
_cell.length_a   1.000
_cell.length_b   1.000
_cell.length_c   1.000
_cell.angle_alpha   90.00
_cell.angle_beta   90.00
_cell.angle_gamma   90.00
#
_symmetry.space_group_name_H-M   'P 1'
#
loop_
_entity.id
_entity.type
_entity.pdbx_description
1 polymer ?
#
loop_
_entity_poly.entity_id
_entity_poly.type
_entity_poly.pdbx_seq_one_letter_code
_entity_poly.pdbx_strand_id
1 'polypeptide(L)'
;MTVDDQAIVQEQLRQALDAFQKLQTLVLDAHRRLKGLPPAQVEAFWNGQGRRIDATLRSSAMQVEAAFKAFSATGQVASAKDRHLVTEARRYLAEGP
;
A
#
# COMPACT_ATOMS: atom_id res chain seq x y z
N MET A 1 -1.18 6.73 27.50
CA MET A 1 -0.34 6.70 26.28
C MET A 1 0.75 7.73 26.47
N THR A 2 2.01 7.32 26.37
CA THR A 2 3.17 8.20 26.56
C THR A 2 3.51 8.94 25.26
N VAL A 3 4.40 9.93 25.34
CA VAL A 3 4.98 10.58 24.15
C VAL A 3 5.72 9.56 23.27
N ASP A 4 6.35 8.56 23.90
CA ASP A 4 7.05 7.49 23.18
C ASP A 4 6.07 6.62 22.38
N ASP A 5 4.92 6.27 22.96
CA ASP A 5 3.88 5.51 22.26
C ASP A 5 3.37 6.26 21.00
N GLN A 6 3.21 7.59 21.10
CA GLN A 6 2.79 8.44 19.98
C GLN A 6 3.86 8.49 18.87
N ALA A 7 5.13 8.61 19.24
CA ALA A 7 6.23 8.59 18.28
C ALA A 7 6.34 7.23 17.56
N ILE A 8 6.14 6.13 18.30
CA ILE A 8 6.17 4.77 17.74
C ILE A 8 5.07 4.58 16.69
N VAL A 9 3.82 4.92 17.00
CA VAL A 9 2.72 4.73 16.03
C VAL A 9 2.83 5.66 14.83
N GLN A 10 3.39 6.86 15.01
CA GLN A 10 3.66 7.78 13.91
C GLN A 10 4.72 7.22 12.97
N GLU A 11 5.81 6.66 13.51
CA GLU A 11 6.84 6.02 12.71
C GLU A 11 6.34 4.77 11.99
N GLN A 12 5.53 3.94 12.67
CA GLN A 12 4.89 2.77 12.06
C GLN A 12 3.98 3.16 10.89
N LEU A 13 3.16 4.21 11.06
CA LEU A 13 2.32 4.72 9.98
C LEU A 13 3.19 5.22 8.81
N ARG A 14 4.25 5.97 9.09
CA ARG A 14 5.17 6.47 8.05
C ARG A 14 5.80 5.35 7.24
N GLN A 15 6.28 4.31 7.92
CA GLN A 15 6.89 3.14 7.27
C GLN A 15 5.87 2.36 6.42
N ALA A 16 4.66 2.15 6.93
CA ALA A 16 3.61 1.47 6.18
C ALA A 16 3.21 2.24 4.90
N LEU A 17 3.08 3.57 5.00
CA LEU A 17 2.75 4.43 3.86
C LEU A 17 3.86 4.45 2.80
N ASP A 18 5.12 4.55 3.21
CA ASP A 18 6.27 4.51 2.29
C ASP A 18 6.37 3.15 1.57
N ALA A 19 6.18 2.04 2.29
CA ALA A 19 6.15 0.71 1.70
C ALA A 19 5.01 0.56 0.67
N PHE A 20 3.81 1.03 1.00
CA PHE A 20 2.66 0.97 0.11
C PHE A 20 2.89 1.78 -1.17
N GLN A 21 3.40 3.01 -1.04
CA GLN A 21 3.70 3.87 -2.19
C GLN A 21 4.78 3.29 -3.12
N LYS A 22 5.81 2.65 -2.55
CA LYS A 22 6.83 1.93 -3.33
C LYS A 22 6.24 0.76 -4.12
N LEU A 23 5.31 0.02 -3.52
CA LEU A 23 4.64 -1.10 -4.19
C LEU A 23 3.66 -0.63 -5.29
N GLN A 24 2.93 0.46 -5.07
CA GLN A 24 2.14 1.10 -6.14
C GLN A 24 3.03 1.48 -7.33
N THR A 25 4.20 2.05 -7.07
CA THR A 25 5.18 2.41 -8.11
C THR A 25 5.65 1.16 -8.86
N LEU A 26 5.95 0.07 -8.15
CA LEU A 26 6.35 -1.20 -8.75
C LEU A 26 5.27 -1.78 -9.68
N VAL A 27 3.99 -1.72 -9.28
CA VAL A 27 2.85 -2.14 -10.12
C VAL A 27 2.77 -1.29 -11.39
N LEU A 28 2.86 0.03 -11.26
CA LEU A 28 2.84 0.94 -12.41
C LEU A 28 4.00 0.67 -13.38
N ASP A 29 5.20 0.41 -12.87
CA ASP A 29 6.35 0.09 -13.69
C ASP A 29 6.22 -1.30 -14.35
N ALA A 30 5.62 -2.27 -13.67
CA ALA A 30 5.26 -3.54 -14.28
C ALA A 30 4.29 -3.32 -15.46
N HIS A 31 3.20 -2.56 -15.28
CA HIS A 31 2.29 -2.24 -16.37
C HIS A 31 2.98 -1.54 -17.54
N ARG A 32 3.89 -0.59 -17.27
CA ARG A 32 4.66 0.10 -18.32
C ARG A 32 5.56 -0.86 -19.09
N ARG A 33 6.24 -1.78 -18.41
CA ARG A 33 7.12 -2.78 -19.03
C ARG A 33 6.36 -3.78 -19.89
N LEU A 34 5.14 -4.13 -19.49
CA LEU A 34 4.28 -5.04 -20.23
C LEU A 34 3.61 -4.39 -21.44
N LYS A 35 3.64 -3.06 -21.53
CA LYS A 35 3.05 -2.31 -22.64
C LYS A 35 3.73 -2.69 -23.95
N GLY A 36 2.94 -3.16 -24.92
CA GLY A 36 3.42 -3.55 -26.24
C GLY A 36 3.93 -5.00 -26.33
N LEU A 37 3.92 -5.76 -25.23
CA LEU A 37 4.16 -7.20 -25.28
C LEU A 37 2.92 -7.96 -25.79
N PRO A 38 3.11 -9.16 -26.37
CA PRO A 38 1.99 -10.01 -26.77
C PRO A 38 1.07 -10.35 -25.58
N PRO A 39 -0.25 -10.45 -25.77
CA PRO A 39 -1.20 -10.74 -24.70
C PRO A 39 -0.85 -11.97 -23.87
N ALA A 40 -0.38 -13.05 -24.51
CA ALA A 40 0.05 -14.27 -23.82
C ALA A 40 1.20 -14.05 -22.83
N GLN A 41 2.14 -13.15 -23.13
CA GLN A 41 3.25 -12.82 -22.22
C GLN A 41 2.77 -11.95 -21.06
N VAL A 42 1.86 -11.02 -21.34
CA VAL A 42 1.21 -10.19 -20.30
C VAL A 42 0.44 -11.08 -19.33
N GLU A 43 -0.35 -12.01 -19.85
CA GLU A 43 -1.11 -12.98 -19.05
C GLU A 43 -0.18 -13.90 -18.25
N ALA A 44 0.87 -14.44 -18.87
CA ALA A 44 1.86 -15.27 -18.17
C ALA A 44 2.54 -14.51 -17.03
N PHE A 45 2.85 -13.21 -17.21
CA PHE A 45 3.38 -12.38 -16.15
C PHE A 45 2.40 -12.23 -14.99
N TRP A 46 1.15 -11.85 -15.26
CA TRP A 46 0.14 -11.66 -14.21
C TRP A 46 -0.21 -12.96 -13.50
N ASN A 47 -0.18 -14.10 -14.21
CA ASN A 47 -0.29 -15.42 -13.61
C ASN A 47 0.96 -15.83 -12.79
N GLY A 48 2.11 -15.22 -12.99
CA GLY A 48 3.34 -15.55 -12.28
C GLY A 48 3.72 -14.47 -11.26
N GLN A 49 4.58 -13.58 -11.71
CA GLN A 49 5.19 -12.53 -10.88
C GLN A 49 4.18 -11.46 -10.49
N GLY A 50 3.25 -11.11 -11.38
CA GLY A 50 2.21 -10.10 -11.13
C GLY A 50 1.35 -10.46 -9.91
N ARG A 51 0.86 -11.70 -9.82
CA ARG A 51 0.15 -12.22 -8.63
C ARG A 51 0.93 -12.01 -7.32
N ARG A 52 2.25 -12.17 -7.33
CA ARG A 52 3.08 -11.95 -6.12
C ARG A 52 3.18 -10.47 -5.77
N ILE A 53 3.31 -9.61 -6.78
CA ILE A 53 3.32 -8.16 -6.61
C ILE A 53 1.98 -7.70 -6.02
N ASP A 54 0.86 -8.15 -6.59
CA ASP A 54 -0.49 -7.80 -6.11
C ASP A 54 -0.73 -8.30 -4.68
N ALA A 55 -0.35 -9.55 -4.37
CA ALA A 55 -0.45 -10.06 -3.01
C ALA A 55 0.38 -9.24 -2.00
N THR A 56 1.56 -8.78 -2.42
CA THR A 56 2.44 -7.93 -1.59
C THR A 56 1.83 -6.54 -1.41
N LEU A 57 1.29 -5.94 -2.47
CA LEU A 57 0.58 -4.66 -2.42
C LEU A 57 -0.63 -4.75 -1.49
N ARG A 58 -1.40 -5.84 -1.56
CA ARG A 58 -2.55 -6.09 -0.67
C ARG A 58 -2.13 -6.21 0.79
N SER A 59 -1.06 -6.96 1.05
CA SER A 59 -0.49 -7.08 2.39
C SER A 59 -0.08 -5.71 2.95
N SER A 60 0.59 -4.89 2.13
CA SER A 60 0.98 -3.54 2.51
C SER A 60 -0.23 -2.61 2.74
N ALA A 61 -1.28 -2.71 1.94
CA ALA A 61 -2.52 -1.96 2.14
C ALA A 61 -3.19 -2.29 3.49
N MET A 62 -3.20 -3.58 3.89
CA MET A 62 -3.68 -4.00 5.22
C MET A 62 -2.82 -3.43 6.36
N GLN A 63 -1.49 -3.38 6.17
CA GLN A 63 -0.59 -2.77 7.15
C GLN A 63 -0.83 -1.27 7.30
N VAL A 64 -1.08 -0.54 6.19
CA VAL A 64 -1.47 0.88 6.23
C VAL A 64 -2.75 1.06 7.03
N GLU A 65 -3.77 0.24 6.79
CA GLU A 65 -5.04 0.35 7.50
C GLU A 65 -4.86 0.08 9.01
N ALA A 66 -4.08 -0.93 9.38
CA ALA A 66 -3.79 -1.26 10.77
C ALA A 66 -2.99 -0.14 11.47
N ALA A 67 -1.92 0.34 10.85
CA ALA A 67 -1.10 1.42 11.38
C ALA A 67 -1.90 2.73 11.51
N PHE A 68 -2.76 3.04 10.55
CA PHE A 68 -3.62 4.22 10.61
C PHE A 68 -4.67 4.12 11.73
N LYS A 69 -5.23 2.94 11.99
CA LYS A 69 -6.12 2.70 13.14
C LYS A 69 -5.39 2.95 14.46
N ALA A 70 -4.18 2.43 14.61
CA ALA A 70 -3.35 2.64 15.81
C ALA A 70 -2.98 4.12 15.99
N PHE A 71 -2.55 4.79 14.93
CA PHE A 71 -2.27 6.23 14.93
C PHE A 71 -3.50 7.06 15.29
N SER A 72 -4.68 6.75 14.72
CA SER A 72 -5.90 7.52 15.00
C SER A 72 -6.39 7.34 16.43
N ALA A 73 -6.13 6.19 17.05
CA ALA A 73 -6.47 5.92 18.45
C ALA A 73 -5.71 6.81 19.43
N THR A 74 -4.63 7.49 18.99
CA THR A 74 -3.90 8.45 19.83
C THR A 74 -4.51 9.85 19.85
N GLY A 75 -5.57 10.09 19.07
CA GLY A 75 -6.17 11.40 18.89
C GLY A 75 -5.39 12.32 17.94
N GLN A 76 -4.30 11.83 17.33
CA GLN A 76 -3.55 12.58 16.33
C GLN A 76 -4.30 12.62 15.00
N VAL A 77 -4.11 13.71 14.25
CA VAL A 77 -4.67 13.90 12.91
C VAL A 77 -3.57 13.74 11.88
N ALA A 78 -3.73 12.80 10.97
CA ALA A 78 -2.76 12.55 9.92
C ALA A 78 -2.78 13.70 8.89
N SER A 79 -1.66 13.91 8.21
CA SER A 79 -1.55 14.94 7.17
C SER A 79 -2.52 14.68 6.01
N ALA A 80 -2.81 15.69 5.20
CA ALA A 80 -3.63 15.51 4.00
C ALA A 80 -3.06 14.44 3.05
N LYS A 81 -1.73 14.40 2.90
CA LYS A 81 -1.02 13.41 2.09
C LYS A 81 -1.21 11.99 2.63
N ASP A 82 -1.03 11.80 3.94
CA ASP A 82 -1.17 10.48 4.56
C ASP A 82 -2.60 9.97 4.49
N ARG A 83 -3.59 10.85 4.71
CA ARG A 83 -5.02 10.50 4.55
C ARG A 83 -5.38 10.10 3.13
N HIS A 84 -4.77 10.74 2.13
CA HIS A 84 -4.94 10.36 0.73
C HIS A 84 -4.44 8.92 0.49
N LEU A 85 -3.21 8.60 0.91
CA LEU A 85 -2.65 7.25 0.78
C LEU A 85 -3.44 6.19 1.55
N VAL A 86 -3.95 6.50 2.74
CA VAL A 86 -4.86 5.61 3.48
C VAL A 86 -6.15 5.34 2.71
N THR A 87 -6.68 6.37 2.02
CA THR A 87 -7.88 6.23 1.18
C THR A 87 -7.61 5.32 -0.01
N GLU A 88 -6.45 5.46 -0.66
CA GLU A 88 -6.04 4.57 -1.74
C GLU A 88 -5.85 3.13 -1.28
N ALA A 89 -5.21 2.91 -0.12
CA ALA A 89 -5.06 1.58 0.47
C ALA A 89 -6.43 0.92 0.74
N ARG A 90 -7.36 1.66 1.35
CA ARG A 90 -8.73 1.18 1.59
C ARG A 90 -9.48 0.85 0.30
N ARG A 91 -9.33 1.71 -0.71
CA ARG A 91 -9.92 1.49 -2.03
C ARG A 91 -9.39 0.20 -2.65
N TYR A 92 -8.08 0.00 -2.63
CA TYR A 92 -7.46 -1.22 -3.15
C TYR A 92 -7.96 -2.48 -2.42
N LEU A 93 -8.15 -2.42 -1.10
CA LEU A 93 -8.70 -3.55 -0.34
C LEU A 93 -10.18 -3.84 -0.68
N ALA A 94 -10.95 -2.80 -1.02
CA ALA A 94 -12.37 -2.90 -1.35
C ALA A 94 -12.62 -3.38 -2.80
N GLU A 95 -11.71 -3.07 -3.73
CA GLU A 95 -11.84 -3.46 -5.14
C GLU A 95 -11.67 -4.97 -5.37
N GLY A 96 -11.17 -5.72 -4.37
CA GLY A 96 -11.04 -7.18 -4.42
C GLY A 96 -9.94 -7.66 -5.39
N PRO A 97 -9.56 -8.95 -5.34
CA PRO A 97 -8.72 -9.56 -6.36
C PRO A 97 -9.44 -9.78 -7.68
#